data_AF-A0A5N5I8K9-F1
#
_entry.id   AF-A0A5N5I8K9-F1
#
_cell.length_a   1.000
_cell.length_b   1.000
_cell.length_c   1.000
_cell.angle_alpha   90.00
_cell.angle_beta   90.00
_cell.angle_gamma   90.00
#
_symmetry.space_group_name_H-M   'P 1'
#
loop_
_entity.id
_entity.type
_entity.pdbx_description
1 polymer ?
#
loop_
_entity_poly.entity_id
_entity_poly.type
_entity_poly.pdbx_seq_one_letter_code
_entity_poly.pdbx_strand_id
1 'polypeptide(L)'
;MRSIKDLLAHNNNFSSFPSDFFTGLTFLDTISIDHNPFAAWQIPDTLKDATALKEFSATETNITGRIPDIFNSSNFPGLNDLHLAFNCLEGELPASFFGFEYSVPLVEHDFSA
;
A
#
# COMPACT_ATOMS: atom_id res chain seq x y z
N MET A 1 16.49 -10.88 -12.17
CA MET A 1 16.19 -9.44 -12.10
C MET A 1 14.84 -9.25 -12.75
N ARG A 2 13.81 -8.86 -11.98
CA ARG A 2 12.53 -8.41 -12.55
C ARG A 2 12.66 -6.91 -12.76
N SER A 3 12.34 -6.43 -13.96
CA SER A 3 12.69 -5.07 -14.40
C SER A 3 11.49 -4.26 -14.89
N ILE A 4 10.27 -4.67 -14.54
CA ILE A 4 9.08 -3.92 -14.95
C ILE A 4 9.05 -2.61 -14.19
N LYS A 5 8.82 -1.52 -14.92
CA LYS A 5 8.73 -0.17 -14.37
C LYS A 5 7.27 0.27 -14.28
N ASP A 6 6.54 0.11 -15.37
CA ASP A 6 5.14 0.50 -15.47
C ASP A 6 4.30 -0.73 -15.82
N LEU A 7 3.25 -0.99 -15.04
CA LEU A 7 2.23 -1.99 -15.36
C LEU A 7 0.87 -1.31 -15.44
N LEU A 8 0.34 -1.20 -16.65
CA LEU A 8 -1.00 -0.67 -16.93
C LEU A 8 -1.89 -1.83 -17.37
N ALA A 9 -2.68 -2.36 -16.44
CA ALA A 9 -3.55 -3.53 -16.62
C ALA A 9 -5.01 -3.24 -16.24
N HIS A 10 -5.39 -1.97 -16.12
CA HIS A 10 -6.75 -1.55 -15.80
C HIS A 10 -7.78 -1.90 -16.89
N ASN A 11 -9.06 -1.91 -16.53
CA ASN A 11 -10.19 -2.11 -17.44
C ASN A 11 -10.11 -3.44 -18.22
N ASN A 12 -9.81 -4.52 -17.52
CA ASN A 12 -9.74 -5.86 -18.08
C ASN A 12 -10.71 -6.80 -17.35
N ASN A 13 -10.74 -8.06 -17.80
CA ASN A 13 -11.55 -9.11 -17.19
C ASN A 13 -10.66 -10.12 -16.44
N PHE A 14 -9.57 -9.66 -15.82
CA PHE A 14 -8.71 -10.54 -15.04
C PHE A 14 -9.44 -10.98 -13.77
N SER A 15 -9.41 -12.28 -13.49
CA SER A 15 -10.14 -12.88 -12.38
C SER A 15 -9.31 -13.06 -11.11
N SER A 16 -8.00 -12.84 -11.16
CA SER A 16 -7.11 -13.01 -10.00
C SER A 16 -5.87 -12.14 -10.09
N PHE A 17 -5.36 -11.73 -8.93
CA PHE A 17 -4.07 -11.06 -8.78
C PHE A 17 -3.09 -11.96 -7.99
N PRO A 18 -1.85 -12.20 -8.47
CA PRO A 18 -0.90 -13.07 -7.78
C PRO A 18 -0.36 -12.42 -6.50
N SER A 19 -0.35 -13.16 -5.39
CA SER A 19 0.08 -12.64 -4.08
C SER A 19 1.58 -12.34 -4.00
N ASP A 20 2.40 -12.95 -4.87
CA ASP A 20 3.86 -12.78 -4.96
C ASP A 20 4.30 -11.87 -6.11
N PHE A 21 3.36 -11.16 -6.73
CA PHE A 21 3.63 -10.31 -7.90
C PHE A 21 4.78 -9.33 -7.64
N PHE A 22 4.75 -8.67 -6.48
CA PHE A 22 5.69 -7.61 -6.12
C PHE A 22 7.07 -8.11 -5.70
N THR A 23 7.25 -9.40 -5.48
CA THR A 23 8.52 -9.97 -5.01
C THR A 23 9.67 -9.57 -5.94
N GLY A 24 10.63 -8.82 -5.39
CA GLY A 24 11.81 -8.34 -6.11
C GLY A 24 11.54 -7.34 -7.25
N LEU A 25 10.38 -6.66 -7.27
CA LEU A 25 10.06 -5.61 -8.25
C LEU A 25 10.63 -4.23 -7.84
N THR A 26 11.94 -4.16 -7.57
CA THR A 26 12.59 -2.94 -7.04
C THR A 26 12.59 -1.74 -7.98
N PHE A 27 12.21 -1.92 -9.25
CA PHE A 27 12.15 -0.86 -10.26
C PHE A 27 10.72 -0.46 -10.64
N LEU A 28 9.70 -1.09 -10.04
CA LEU A 28 8.31 -0.76 -10.31
C LEU A 28 8.02 0.66 -9.78
N ASP A 29 7.55 1.51 -10.68
CA ASP A 29 7.28 2.94 -10.49
C ASP A 29 5.77 3.17 -10.44
N THR A 30 5.04 2.62 -11.43
CA THR A 30 3.59 2.75 -11.55
C THR A 30 2.93 1.40 -11.76
N ILE A 31 1.86 1.15 -11.02
CA ILE A 31 0.94 0.05 -11.30
C ILE A 31 -0.51 0.54 -11.21
N SER A 32 -1.27 0.28 -12.28
CA SER A 32 -2.72 0.48 -12.33
C SER A 32 -3.38 -0.82 -12.76
N ILE A 33 -4.17 -1.38 -11.84
CA ILE A 33 -4.93 -2.62 -12.01
C ILE A 33 -6.44 -2.39 -11.86
N ASP A 34 -6.85 -1.12 -11.93
CA ASP A 34 -8.22 -0.67 -11.69
C ASP A 34 -9.26 -1.41 -12.52
N HIS A 35 -10.47 -1.53 -12.00
CA HIS A 35 -11.62 -2.09 -12.72
C HIS A 35 -11.31 -3.48 -13.32
N ASN A 36 -10.91 -4.40 -12.45
CA ASN A 36 -10.77 -5.81 -12.79
C ASN A 36 -11.62 -6.64 -11.82
N PRO A 37 -12.35 -7.66 -12.31
CA PRO A 37 -13.19 -8.50 -11.47
C PRO A 37 -12.38 -9.57 -10.75
N PHE A 38 -11.34 -9.16 -10.02
CA PHE A 38 -10.52 -10.09 -9.24
C PHE A 38 -11.38 -10.78 -8.18
N ALA A 39 -11.08 -12.06 -7.95
CA ALA A 39 -11.47 -12.72 -6.71
C ALA A 39 -10.93 -11.93 -5.52
N ALA A 40 -11.64 -11.98 -4.39
CA ALA A 40 -11.27 -11.25 -3.18
C ALA A 40 -9.81 -11.52 -2.80
N TRP A 41 -9.07 -10.45 -2.54
CA TRP A 41 -7.64 -10.51 -2.23
C TRP A 41 -7.26 -9.41 -1.23
N GLN A 42 -6.01 -9.44 -0.77
CA GLN A 42 -5.46 -8.49 0.19
C GLN A 42 -4.17 -7.89 -0.37
N ILE A 43 -3.87 -6.65 0.02
CA ILE A 43 -2.61 -6.00 -0.33
C ILE A 43 -1.47 -6.81 0.32
N PRO A 44 -0.56 -7.42 -0.47
CA PRO A 44 0.46 -8.30 0.08
C PRO A 44 1.62 -7.49 0.67
N ASP A 45 2.22 -7.97 1.76
CA ASP A 45 3.40 -7.36 2.37
C ASP A 45 4.59 -7.26 1.40
N THR A 46 4.66 -8.12 0.38
CA THR A 46 5.68 -8.06 -0.67
C THR A 46 5.62 -6.79 -1.49
N LEU A 47 4.53 -6.00 -1.41
CA LEU A 47 4.48 -4.68 -2.04
C LEU A 47 5.65 -3.79 -1.60
N LYS A 48 6.16 -3.96 -0.37
CA LYS A 48 7.33 -3.21 0.14
C LYS A 48 8.62 -3.43 -0.66
N ASP A 49 8.71 -4.49 -1.45
CA ASP A 49 9.86 -4.75 -2.33
C ASP A 49 9.89 -3.75 -3.51
N ALA A 50 8.76 -3.14 -3.85
CA ALA A 50 8.65 -2.11 -4.88
C ALA A 50 9.07 -0.73 -4.35
N THR A 51 10.34 -0.60 -3.96
CA THR A 51 10.86 0.60 -3.30
C THR A 51 10.89 1.85 -4.20
N ALA A 52 10.79 1.68 -5.52
CA ALA A 52 10.70 2.78 -6.50
C ALA A 52 9.25 3.26 -6.74
N LEU A 53 8.25 2.65 -6.09
CA LEU A 53 6.84 2.87 -6.37
C LEU A 53 6.44 4.32 -6.07
N LYS A 54 5.78 4.93 -7.05
CA LYS A 54 5.22 6.28 -7.00
C LYS A 54 3.71 6.28 -7.02
N GLU A 55 3.12 5.31 -7.73
CA GLU A 55 1.68 5.17 -7.89
C GLU A 55 1.25 3.71 -7.71
N PHE A 56 0.31 3.49 -6.78
CA PHE A 56 -0.43 2.25 -6.63
C PHE A 56 -1.92 2.51 -6.82
N SER A 57 -2.47 2.08 -7.97
CA SER A 57 -3.89 2.22 -8.29
C SER A 57 -4.57 0.85 -8.41
N ALA A 58 -5.53 0.60 -7.51
CA ALA A 58 -6.31 -0.63 -7.42
C ALA A 58 -7.78 -0.33 -7.09
N THR A 59 -8.34 0.69 -7.75
CA THR A 59 -9.74 1.11 -7.64
C THR A 59 -10.66 0.04 -8.19
N GLU A 60 -11.70 -0.32 -7.43
CA GLU A 60 -12.69 -1.34 -7.83
C GLU A 60 -12.04 -2.68 -8.24
N THR A 61 -11.28 -3.26 -7.32
CA THR A 61 -10.53 -4.51 -7.55
C THR A 61 -10.80 -5.60 -6.52
N ASN A 62 -11.86 -5.45 -5.71
CA ASN A 62 -12.29 -6.44 -4.71
C ASN A 62 -11.23 -6.70 -3.60
N ILE A 63 -10.47 -5.67 -3.22
CA ILE A 63 -9.57 -5.75 -2.06
C ILE A 63 -10.42 -5.83 -0.78
N THR A 64 -10.05 -6.74 0.12
CA THR A 64 -10.73 -6.98 1.40
C THR A 64 -9.76 -6.84 2.58
N GLY A 65 -10.31 -6.72 3.79
CA GLY A 65 -9.52 -6.61 5.02
C GLY A 65 -8.95 -5.21 5.25
N ARG A 66 -7.86 -5.13 6.02
CA ARG A 66 -7.25 -3.87 6.43
C ARG A 66 -6.20 -3.38 5.43
N ILE A 67 -5.98 -2.07 5.39
CA ILE A 67 -4.81 -1.50 4.71
C ILE A 67 -3.58 -1.83 5.59
N PRO A 68 -2.54 -2.51 5.07
CA PRO A 68 -1.34 -2.80 5.83
C PRO A 68 -0.54 -1.52 6.12
N ASP A 69 0.13 -1.49 7.28
CA ASP A 69 0.96 -0.36 7.76
C ASP A 69 2.34 -0.33 7.08
N ILE A 70 2.34 -0.44 5.75
CA ILE A 70 3.54 -0.46 4.91
C ILE A 70 3.68 0.81 4.08
N PHE A 71 2.60 1.58 3.90
CA PHE A 71 2.58 2.82 3.13
C PHE A 71 3.19 3.97 3.94
N ASN A 72 4.50 3.89 4.14
CA ASN A 72 5.31 4.86 4.88
C ASN A 72 6.52 5.26 4.04
N SER A 73 7.16 6.37 4.41
CA SER A 73 8.32 6.92 3.69
C SER A 73 9.58 6.04 3.74
N SER A 74 9.64 5.07 4.66
CA SER A 74 10.77 4.13 4.72
C SER A 74 10.65 3.02 3.67
N ASN A 75 9.45 2.54 3.39
CA ASN A 75 9.21 1.55 2.34
C ASN A 75 9.05 2.19 0.96
N PHE A 76 8.31 3.30 0.87
CA PHE A 76 7.98 3.95 -0.39
C PHE A 76 8.33 5.44 -0.34
N PRO A 77 9.62 5.80 -0.45
CA PRO A 77 10.06 7.20 -0.35
C PRO A 77 9.53 8.09 -1.49
N GLY A 78 9.08 7.50 -2.60
CA GLY A 78 8.57 8.21 -3.77
C GLY A 78 7.05 8.13 -3.98
N LEU A 79 6.29 7.50 -3.08
CA LEU A 79 4.85 7.30 -3.24
C LEU A 79 4.09 8.61 -3.09
N ASN A 80 3.34 8.99 -4.13
CA ASN A 80 2.52 10.20 -4.15
C ASN A 80 1.04 9.88 -4.37
N ASP A 81 0.75 8.76 -5.06
CA ASP A 81 -0.59 8.43 -5.51
C ASP A 81 -0.98 7.03 -5.02
N LEU A 82 -2.04 6.97 -4.20
CA LEU A 82 -2.59 5.74 -3.64
C LEU A 82 -4.11 5.71 -3.86
N HIS A 83 -4.56 4.90 -4.80
CA HIS A 83 -5.97 4.80 -5.18
C HIS A 83 -6.54 3.44 -4.78
N LEU A 84 -7.33 3.43 -3.70
CA LEU A 84 -7.95 2.21 -3.15
C LEU A 84 -9.48 2.31 -3.08
N ALA A 85 -10.07 3.27 -3.78
CA ALA A 85 -11.52 3.53 -3.75
C ALA A 85 -12.33 2.32 -4.27
N PHE A 86 -13.59 2.24 -3.86
CA PHE A 86 -14.54 1.22 -4.31
C PHE A 86 -14.07 -0.24 -4.05
N ASN A 87 -13.35 -0.46 -2.96
CA ASN A 87 -13.00 -1.79 -2.45
C ASN A 87 -13.80 -2.13 -1.18
N CYS A 88 -13.62 -3.35 -0.67
CA CYS A 88 -14.24 -3.86 0.56
C CYS A 88 -13.28 -3.78 1.75
N LEU A 89 -12.56 -2.66 1.87
CA LEU A 89 -11.61 -2.40 2.95
C LEU A 89 -12.34 -2.13 4.27
N GLU A 90 -11.77 -2.59 5.38
CA GLU A 90 -12.30 -2.46 6.73
C GLU A 90 -11.21 -2.14 7.75
N GLY A 91 -11.61 -1.78 8.97
CA GLY A 91 -10.70 -1.48 10.08
C GLY A 91 -10.22 -0.03 10.09
N GLU A 92 -9.14 0.19 10.84
CA GLU A 92 -8.54 1.51 11.04
C GLU A 92 -7.59 1.87 9.88
N LEU A 93 -7.43 3.17 9.64
CA LEU A 93 -6.40 3.66 8.74
C LEU A 93 -5.01 3.41 9.36
N PRO A 94 -3.99 3.04 8.56
CA PRO A 94 -2.62 2.85 9.01
C PRO A 94 -2.08 4.04 9.80
N ALA A 95 -1.36 3.76 10.89
CA ALA A 95 -0.71 4.79 11.69
C ALA A 95 0.30 5.59 10.86
N SER A 96 0.95 4.95 9.88
CA SER A 96 1.89 5.60 8.97
C SER A 96 1.31 6.77 8.18
N PHE A 97 -0.01 6.78 7.92
CA PHE A 97 -0.66 7.89 7.21
C PHE A 97 -0.71 9.18 8.03
N PHE A 98 -0.66 9.06 9.35
CA PHE A 98 -0.86 10.20 10.23
C PHE A 98 0.44 10.96 10.50
N GLY A 99 1.61 10.46 10.10
CA GLY A 99 2.90 11.19 10.23
C GLY A 99 3.29 11.58 11.67
N PHE A 100 2.53 11.13 12.68
CA PHE A 100 2.69 11.55 14.06
C PHE A 100 3.43 10.48 14.86
N GLU A 101 4.75 10.60 14.90
CA GLU A 101 5.41 10.42 16.19
C GLU A 101 5.09 11.68 17.02
N TYR A 102 3.93 11.70 17.68
CA TYR A 102 3.80 12.51 18.88
C TYR A 102 4.61 11.83 19.98
N SER A 103 5.94 11.94 19.88
CA SER A 103 6.84 11.75 21.01
C SER A 103 6.68 12.97 21.91
N VAL A 104 5.52 13.09 22.58
CA VAL A 104 5.42 13.98 23.72
C VAL A 104 6.19 13.28 24.83
N PRO A 105 7.33 13.81 25.30
CA PRO A 105 7.97 13.25 26.47
C PRO A 105 6.94 13.35 27.60
N LEU A 106 6.62 12.23 28.25
CA LEU A 106 5.99 12.28 29.55
C LEU A 106 6.98 13.02 30.46
N VAL A 107 6.79 14.33 30.62
CA VAL A 107 7.41 15.05 31.72
C VAL A 107 6.69 14.54 32.95
N GLU A 108 7.26 13.51 33.58
CA GLU A 108 6.92 13.18 34.96
C GLU A 108 7.20 14.44 35.78
N HIS A 109 6.13 15.15 36.13
CA HIS A 109 6.18 16.15 37.16
C HIS A 109 6.48 15.41 38.46
N ASP A 110 7.76 15.37 38.80
CA ASP A 110 8.25 14.93 40.09
C ASP A 110 7.67 15.87 41.16
N PHE A 111 6.53 15.49 41.73
CA PHE A 111 6.00 16.11 42.94
C PHE A 111 6.77 15.54 44.13
N SER A 112 7.99 16.03 44.35
CA SER A 112 8.64 15.88 45.65
C SER A 112 7.96 16.82 46.65
N ALA A 113 7.22 16.24 47.59
CA ALA A 113 6.83 16.87 48.85
C ALA A 113 7.86 16.55 49.93
#